data_AF-A0A8J7WLJ2-F1
#
_entry.id   AF-A0A8J7WLJ2-F1
#
_cell.length_a   1.000
_cell.length_b   1.000
_cell.length_c   1.000
_cell.angle_alpha   90.00
_cell.angle_beta   90.00
_cell.angle_gamma   90.00
#
_symmetry.space_group_name_H-M   'P 1'
#
loop_
_entity.id
_entity.type
_entity.pdbx_description
1 polymer ?
#
loop_
_entity_poly.entity_id
_entity_poly.type
_entity_poly.pdbx_seq_one_letter_code
_entity_poly.pdbx_strand_id
1 'polypeptide(L)'
;MSAVRRLASASLLAPRYRRAWFWWGGSRFLLLLWSLQALPYFSRGAVIGDVNIYHGWADTMTGGSFPSSDPQWQYPPAAALIMLAPKLIAHIGIGYVNSFFFVALGADAVVFRLLLGQADRIAAETGREAHLAGVWAWVLGGFALGPILFMRYDVIVTALAVGGMVATVKATTRRSGERADRITWDLRGVLLGVGAVVKVWPVVLLAGLPGGR
;
A
#
# COMPACT_ATOMS: atom_id res chain seq x y z
N MET A 1 -13.45 7.26 -34.39
CA MET A 1 -12.08 7.02 -33.86
C MET A 1 -12.10 6.95 -32.33
N SER A 2 -12.47 5.75 -31.86
CA SER A 2 -12.26 5.08 -30.57
C SER A 2 -11.99 5.89 -29.28
N ALA A 3 -12.99 5.89 -28.41
CA ALA A 3 -12.93 6.22 -26.98
C ALA A 3 -11.96 5.35 -26.14
N VAL A 4 -11.33 4.33 -26.74
CA VAL A 4 -10.31 3.49 -26.11
C VAL A 4 -8.99 4.25 -25.88
N ARG A 5 -8.77 5.38 -26.56
CA ARG A 5 -7.54 6.18 -26.42
C ARG A 5 -7.45 7.02 -25.13
N ARG A 6 -8.51 7.06 -24.29
CA ARG A 6 -8.54 7.84 -23.03
C ARG A 6 -8.61 7.00 -21.75
N LEU A 7 -8.38 5.69 -21.85
CA LEU A 7 -8.30 4.80 -20.68
C LEU A 7 -6.87 4.50 -20.23
N ALA A 8 -5.87 5.16 -20.83
CA ALA A 8 -4.49 5.14 -20.37
C ALA A 8 -3.86 6.53 -20.60
N SER A 9 -3.88 7.40 -19.58
CA SER A 9 -2.91 8.52 -19.38
C SER A 9 -3.44 9.58 -18.39
N ALA A 10 -3.48 9.24 -17.11
CA ALA A 10 -2.62 10.03 -16.23
C ALA A 10 -1.22 9.64 -16.71
N SER A 11 -0.48 10.51 -17.41
CA SER A 11 0.89 10.13 -17.76
C SER A 11 1.63 10.03 -16.44
N LEU A 12 1.73 8.81 -15.90
CA LEU A 12 2.54 8.54 -14.71
C LEU A 12 3.99 8.99 -14.97
N LEU A 13 4.38 9.06 -16.23
CA LEU A 13 5.64 9.58 -16.76
C LEU A 13 5.58 11.08 -17.16
N ALA A 14 4.53 11.80 -16.76
CA ALA A 14 4.40 13.23 -17.03
C ALA A 14 5.64 13.95 -16.51
N PRO A 15 6.16 14.94 -17.25
CA PRO A 15 7.29 15.74 -16.78
C PRO A 15 7.10 16.29 -15.36
N ARG A 16 5.86 16.65 -14.99
CA ARG A 16 5.50 17.15 -13.65
C ARG A 16 5.78 16.16 -12.51
N TYR A 17 5.80 14.85 -12.76
CA TYR A 17 6.04 13.83 -11.74
C TYR A 17 7.48 13.34 -11.68
N ARG A 18 8.35 13.78 -12.58
CA ARG A 18 9.76 13.34 -12.63
C ARG A 18 10.48 13.51 -11.30
N ARG A 19 10.27 14.66 -10.63
CA ARG A 19 10.87 14.92 -9.31
C ARG A 19 10.32 13.94 -8.26
N ALA A 20 9.00 13.76 -8.20
CA ALA A 20 8.39 12.84 -7.25
C ALA A 20 8.88 11.40 -7.46
N TRP A 21 8.93 10.92 -8.71
CA TRP A 21 9.47 9.59 -9.05
C TRP A 21 10.94 9.45 -8.69
N PHE A 22 11.76 10.45 -8.99
CA PHE A 22 13.19 10.43 -8.69
C PHE A 22 13.42 10.32 -7.18
N TRP A 23 12.77 11.15 -6.38
CA TRP A 23 12.94 11.16 -4.93
C TRP A 23 12.30 9.96 -4.25
N TRP A 24 11.12 9.51 -4.72
CA TRP A 24 10.52 8.27 -4.25
C TRP A 24 11.41 7.07 -4.57
N GLY A 25 11.81 6.91 -5.83
CA GLY A 25 12.67 5.80 -6.27
C GLY A 25 14.01 5.78 -5.56
N GLY A 26 14.68 6.94 -5.46
CA GLY A 26 15.96 7.07 -4.76
C GLY A 26 15.87 6.76 -3.27
N SER A 27 14.85 7.30 -2.58
CA SER A 27 14.63 7.00 -1.16
C SER A 27 14.33 5.52 -0.93
N ARG A 28 13.44 4.91 -1.71
CA ARG A 28 13.07 3.48 -1.57
C ARG A 28 14.22 2.55 -1.92
N PHE A 29 15.01 2.91 -2.93
CA PHE A 29 16.23 2.17 -3.26
C PHE A 29 17.22 2.18 -2.09
N LEU A 30 17.47 3.35 -1.49
CA LEU A 30 18.35 3.45 -0.32
C LEU A 30 17.82 2.68 0.89
N LEU A 31 16.51 2.80 1.19
CA LEU A 31 15.87 2.02 2.25
C LEU A 31 15.95 0.52 2.00
N LEU A 32 15.84 0.08 0.75
CA LEU A 32 15.95 -1.32 0.37
C LEU A 32 17.38 -1.83 0.57
N LEU A 33 18.40 -1.06 0.14
CA LEU A 33 19.80 -1.40 0.39
C LEU A 33 20.11 -1.52 1.88
N TRP A 34 19.58 -0.62 2.71
CA TRP A 34 19.70 -0.71 4.16
C TRP A 34 18.98 -1.93 4.75
N SER A 35 17.77 -2.24 4.27
CA SER A 35 16.99 -3.40 4.73
C SER A 35 17.64 -4.74 4.35
N LEU A 36 18.24 -4.79 3.16
CA LEU A 36 18.99 -5.93 2.64
C LEU A 36 20.42 -6.03 3.22
N GLN A 37 20.85 -5.05 4.03
CA GLN A 37 22.23 -4.91 4.54
C GLN A 37 23.30 -4.78 3.45
N ALA A 38 22.94 -4.32 2.26
CA ALA A 38 23.91 -3.98 1.22
C ALA A 38 24.73 -2.72 1.57
N LEU A 39 24.26 -1.93 2.54
CA LEU A 39 24.96 -0.76 3.08
C LEU A 39 24.97 -0.77 4.62
N PRO A 40 26.07 -0.36 5.27
CA PRO A 40 26.15 -0.27 6.71
C PRO A 40 25.32 0.92 7.21
N TYR A 41 24.27 0.65 7.99
CA TYR A 41 23.44 1.70 8.59
C TYR A 41 22.96 1.36 10.00
N PHE A 42 22.59 0.09 10.26
CA PHE A 42 22.17 -0.37 11.59
C PHE A 42 22.41 -1.88 11.77
N SER A 43 22.42 -2.33 13.01
CA SER A 43 22.43 -3.76 13.34
C SER A 43 21.06 -4.37 13.04
N ARG A 44 21.00 -5.25 12.03
CA ARG A 44 19.77 -5.89 11.54
C ARG A 44 18.99 -6.60 12.64
N GLY A 45 19.67 -7.19 13.62
CA GLY A 45 19.05 -7.99 14.69
C GLY A 45 18.00 -7.22 15.51
N ALA A 46 18.17 -5.92 15.70
CA ALA A 46 17.23 -5.11 16.48
C ALA A 46 15.95 -4.71 15.73
N VAL A 47 15.92 -4.82 14.38
CA VAL A 47 14.87 -4.21 13.55
C VAL A 47 14.12 -5.22 12.67
N ILE A 48 14.69 -6.39 12.37
CA ILE A 48 13.96 -7.47 11.67
C ILE A 48 13.17 -8.40 12.61
N GLY A 49 13.18 -8.13 13.92
CA GLY A 49 12.52 -8.96 14.92
C GLY A 49 11.07 -9.26 14.56
N ASP A 50 10.32 -8.23 14.16
CA ASP A 50 8.95 -8.35 13.68
C ASP A 50 8.83 -9.29 12.47
N VAL A 51 9.68 -9.15 11.46
CA VAL A 51 9.61 -9.97 10.23
C VAL A 51 9.97 -11.43 10.51
N ASN A 52 10.88 -11.69 11.44
CA ASN A 52 11.20 -13.05 11.87
C ASN A 52 10.03 -13.69 12.64
N ILE A 53 9.35 -12.91 13.50
CA ILE A 53 8.12 -13.35 14.17
C ILE A 53 7.05 -13.68 13.11
N TYR A 54 6.86 -12.81 12.11
CA TYR A 54 5.94 -13.08 10.99
C TYR A 54 6.29 -14.37 10.24
N HIS A 55 7.58 -14.66 10.07
CA HIS A 55 8.03 -15.89 9.43
C HIS A 55 7.61 -17.13 10.23
N GLY A 56 7.86 -17.14 11.54
CA GLY A 56 7.46 -18.25 12.42
C GLY A 56 5.93 -18.44 12.49
N TRP A 57 5.17 -17.34 12.49
CA TRP A 57 3.72 -17.40 12.37
C TRP A 57 3.28 -17.99 11.03
N ALA A 58 3.91 -17.57 9.93
CA ALA A 58 3.62 -18.10 8.61
C ALA A 58 3.96 -19.60 8.52
N ASP A 59 5.04 -20.07 9.15
CA ASP A 59 5.34 -21.51 9.27
C ASP A 59 4.22 -22.26 10.01
N THR A 60 3.76 -21.74 11.13
CA THR A 60 2.63 -22.32 11.88
C THR A 60 1.37 -22.40 11.02
N MET A 61 1.06 -21.34 10.28
CA MET A 61 -0.11 -21.25 9.39
C MET A 61 -0.04 -22.20 8.20
N THR A 62 1.17 -22.53 7.70
CA THR A 62 1.29 -23.58 6.66
C THR A 62 0.86 -24.96 7.16
N GLY A 63 0.88 -25.19 8.48
CA GLY A 63 0.32 -26.38 9.12
C GLY A 63 -1.21 -26.34 9.32
N GLY A 64 -1.90 -25.28 8.88
CA GLY A 64 -3.36 -25.16 8.95
C GLY A 64 -3.91 -24.61 10.27
N SER A 65 -3.07 -23.98 11.10
CA SER A 65 -3.49 -23.39 12.38
C SER A 65 -2.92 -21.99 12.58
N PHE A 66 -3.61 -21.16 13.35
CA PHE A 66 -3.06 -19.86 13.77
C PHE A 66 -2.11 -20.06 14.97
N PRO A 67 -1.09 -19.19 15.14
CA PRO A 67 -0.15 -19.21 16.26
C PRO A 67 -0.80 -18.72 17.56
N SER A 68 -1.91 -19.36 17.96
CA SER A 68 -2.77 -18.95 19.08
C SER A 68 -2.11 -19.10 20.46
N SER A 69 -1.04 -19.90 20.57
CA SER A 69 -0.23 -20.03 21.77
C SER A 69 0.80 -18.91 21.93
N ASP A 70 1.07 -18.13 20.88
CA ASP A 70 1.99 -17.01 20.93
C ASP A 70 1.26 -15.74 21.42
N PRO A 71 1.62 -15.17 22.59
CA PRO A 71 0.96 -13.97 23.10
C PRO A 71 1.17 -12.72 22.24
N GLN A 72 2.14 -12.74 21.30
CA GLN A 72 2.38 -11.65 20.36
C GLN A 72 1.38 -11.68 19.18
N TRP A 73 0.67 -12.79 18.95
CA TRP A 73 -0.38 -12.87 17.93
C TRP A 73 -1.65 -12.16 18.42
N GLN A 74 -1.76 -10.88 18.07
CA GLN A 74 -2.90 -10.01 18.47
C GLN A 74 -3.59 -9.39 17.25
N TYR A 75 -3.58 -10.11 16.13
CA TYR A 75 -4.06 -9.60 14.86
C TYR A 75 -5.33 -10.29 14.38
N PRO A 76 -6.22 -9.57 13.68
CA PRO A 76 -7.35 -10.17 12.98
C PRO A 76 -6.94 -11.30 12.01
N PRO A 77 -7.82 -12.26 11.70
CA PRO A 77 -7.47 -13.45 10.91
C PRO A 77 -6.89 -13.16 9.52
N ALA A 78 -7.31 -12.10 8.83
CA ALA A 78 -6.81 -11.82 7.49
C ALA A 78 -5.35 -11.32 7.48
N ALA A 79 -4.78 -10.96 8.64
CA ALA A 79 -3.35 -10.73 8.77
C ALA A 79 -2.51 -11.94 8.32
N ALA A 80 -3.04 -13.16 8.46
CA ALA A 80 -2.39 -14.37 7.97
C ALA A 80 -2.07 -14.32 6.47
N LEU A 81 -2.94 -13.72 5.65
CA LEU A 81 -2.69 -13.59 4.21
C LEU A 81 -1.42 -12.78 3.94
N ILE A 82 -1.17 -11.76 4.76
CA ILE A 82 0.02 -10.92 4.65
C ILE A 82 1.28 -11.66 5.07
N MET A 83 1.20 -12.49 6.12
CA MET A 83 2.33 -13.31 6.57
C MET A 83 2.61 -14.48 5.63
N LEU A 84 1.59 -15.03 4.98
CA LEU A 84 1.76 -16.12 4.01
C LEU A 84 2.24 -15.64 2.64
N ALA A 85 1.88 -14.42 2.22
CA ALA A 85 2.22 -13.88 0.90
C ALA A 85 3.73 -13.96 0.54
N PRO A 86 4.68 -13.62 1.42
CA PRO A 86 6.11 -13.77 1.13
C PRO A 86 6.54 -15.21 0.83
N LYS A 87 5.87 -16.24 1.40
CA LYS A 87 6.17 -17.65 1.09
C LYS A 87 5.86 -18.01 -0.37
N LEU A 88 4.90 -17.32 -0.99
CA LEU A 88 4.59 -17.48 -2.42
C LEU A 88 5.70 -16.94 -3.33
N ILE A 89 6.55 -16.04 -2.83
CA ILE A 89 7.65 -15.46 -3.60
C ILE A 89 8.96 -16.13 -3.22
N ALA A 90 9.12 -16.54 -1.96
CA ALA A 90 10.36 -17.10 -1.43
C ALA A 90 10.86 -18.34 -2.18
N HIS A 91 9.97 -19.06 -2.89
CA HIS A 91 10.34 -20.22 -3.72
C HIS A 91 11.32 -19.89 -4.86
N ILE A 92 11.52 -18.61 -5.23
CA ILE A 92 12.50 -18.18 -6.24
C ILE A 92 13.93 -18.00 -5.68
N GLY A 93 14.18 -18.40 -4.43
CA GLY A 93 15.52 -18.46 -3.84
C GLY A 93 15.97 -17.23 -3.05
N ILE A 94 15.09 -16.24 -2.84
CA ILE A 94 15.45 -14.98 -2.15
C ILE A 94 15.19 -14.99 -0.63
N GLY A 95 14.56 -16.04 -0.10
CA GLY A 95 14.23 -16.18 1.34
C GLY A 95 13.03 -15.35 1.80
N TYR A 96 12.42 -15.73 2.93
CA TYR A 96 11.17 -15.12 3.42
C TYR A 96 11.32 -13.62 3.75
N VAL A 97 12.37 -13.26 4.51
CA VAL A 97 12.58 -11.87 4.98
C VAL A 97 12.73 -10.91 3.81
N ASN A 98 13.55 -11.25 2.82
CA ASN A 98 13.71 -10.41 1.63
C ASN A 98 12.43 -10.39 0.80
N SER A 99 11.75 -11.53 0.65
CA SER A 99 10.44 -11.59 -0.03
C SER A 99 9.43 -10.63 0.61
N PHE A 100 9.42 -10.55 1.95
CA PHE A 100 8.57 -9.61 2.68
C PHE A 100 8.90 -8.16 2.34
N PHE A 101 10.19 -7.79 2.28
CA PHE A 101 10.60 -6.44 1.88
C PHE A 101 10.13 -6.08 0.47
N PHE A 102 10.15 -7.02 -0.48
CA PHE A 102 9.63 -6.78 -1.83
C PHE A 102 8.10 -6.65 -1.86
N VAL A 103 7.37 -7.41 -1.05
CA VAL A 103 5.91 -7.25 -0.89
C VAL A 103 5.60 -5.86 -0.30
N ALA A 104 6.33 -5.46 0.73
CA ALA A 104 6.20 -4.15 1.37
C ALA A 104 6.52 -3.00 0.40
N LEU A 105 7.60 -3.12 -0.39
CA LEU A 105 7.96 -2.17 -1.45
C LEU A 105 6.88 -2.09 -2.53
N GLY A 106 6.29 -3.22 -2.91
CA GLY A 106 5.15 -3.27 -3.84
C GLY A 106 3.95 -2.49 -3.31
N ALA A 107 3.60 -2.67 -2.04
CA ALA A 107 2.54 -1.90 -1.39
C ALA A 107 2.84 -0.40 -1.30
N ASP A 108 4.07 -0.02 -0.94
CA ASP A 108 4.52 1.37 -0.94
C ASP A 108 4.41 2.01 -2.34
N ALA A 109 4.76 1.28 -3.39
CA ALA A 109 4.62 1.73 -4.77
C ALA A 109 3.14 1.89 -5.18
N VAL A 110 2.25 1.03 -4.68
CA VAL A 110 0.80 1.18 -4.87
C VAL A 110 0.30 2.45 -4.20
N VAL A 111 0.66 2.71 -2.93
CA VAL A 111 0.29 3.96 -2.24
C VAL A 111 0.75 5.18 -3.03
N PHE A 112 2.03 5.20 -3.42
CA PHE A 112 2.60 6.31 -4.19
C PHE A 112 1.84 6.56 -5.50
N ARG A 113 1.51 5.50 -6.25
CA ARG A 113 0.71 5.61 -7.49
C ARG A 113 -0.71 6.07 -7.24
N LEU A 114 -1.36 5.60 -6.19
CA LEU A 114 -2.71 6.02 -5.81
C LEU A 114 -2.74 7.52 -5.50
N LEU A 115 -1.73 8.04 -4.80
CA LEU A 115 -1.62 9.47 -4.50
C LEU A 115 -1.37 10.32 -5.76
N LEU A 116 -0.53 9.85 -6.69
CA LEU A 116 -0.35 10.52 -8.00
C LEU A 116 -1.66 10.55 -8.80
N GLY A 117 -2.35 9.41 -8.89
CA GLY A 117 -3.63 9.31 -9.59
C GLY A 117 -4.71 10.20 -8.95
N GLN A 118 -4.69 10.33 -7.62
CA GLN A 118 -5.57 11.24 -6.89
C GLN A 118 -5.28 12.71 -7.22
N ALA A 119 -4.01 13.10 -7.28
CA ALA A 119 -3.62 14.47 -7.64
C ALA A 119 -4.05 14.83 -9.07
N ASP A 120 -3.83 13.94 -10.04
CA ASP A 120 -4.30 14.11 -11.42
C ASP A 120 -5.81 14.23 -11.52
N ARG A 121 -6.51 13.42 -10.73
CA ARG A 121 -7.97 13.43 -10.70
C ARG A 121 -8.52 14.75 -10.20
N ILE A 122 -8.02 15.23 -9.06
CA ILE A 122 -8.44 16.52 -8.50
C ILE A 122 -8.15 17.66 -9.48
N ALA A 123 -6.98 17.63 -10.13
CA ALA A 123 -6.62 18.61 -11.16
C ALA A 123 -7.63 18.62 -12.32
N ALA A 124 -7.98 17.44 -12.83
CA ALA A 124 -8.94 17.31 -13.93
C ALA A 124 -10.36 17.73 -13.52
N GLU A 125 -10.81 17.44 -12.29
CA GLU A 125 -12.13 17.80 -11.79
C GLU A 125 -12.27 19.31 -11.50
N THR A 126 -11.20 19.94 -11.02
CA THR A 126 -11.21 21.37 -10.62
C THR A 126 -10.70 22.32 -11.69
N GLY A 127 -10.06 21.82 -12.75
CA GLY A 127 -9.37 22.62 -13.76
C GLY A 127 -8.09 23.29 -13.25
N ARG A 128 -7.62 22.95 -12.06
CA ARG A 128 -6.41 23.50 -11.44
C ARG A 128 -5.21 22.58 -11.69
N GLU A 129 -4.01 23.09 -11.41
CA GLU A 129 -2.81 22.26 -11.44
C GLU A 129 -2.83 21.16 -10.36
N ALA A 130 -2.16 20.04 -10.65
CA ALA A 130 -2.08 18.90 -9.74
C ALA A 130 -1.27 19.26 -8.48
N HIS A 131 -1.94 19.25 -7.34
CA HIS A 131 -1.30 19.52 -6.05
C HIS A 131 -0.69 18.23 -5.47
N LEU A 132 0.62 18.26 -5.18
CA LEU A 132 1.39 17.06 -4.80
C LEU A 132 1.76 16.99 -3.33
N ALA A 133 1.13 17.77 -2.44
CA ALA A 133 1.47 17.73 -1.01
C ALA A 133 1.31 16.33 -0.41
N GLY A 134 0.23 15.60 -0.72
CA GLY A 134 0.05 14.22 -0.23
C GLY A 134 1.14 13.27 -0.74
N VAL A 135 1.56 13.43 -2.00
CA VAL A 135 2.66 12.66 -2.59
C VAL A 135 3.98 12.97 -1.87
N TRP A 136 4.31 14.24 -1.65
CA TRP A 136 5.53 14.63 -0.94
C TRP A 136 5.52 14.22 0.52
N ALA A 137 4.38 14.31 1.21
CA ALA A 137 4.21 13.79 2.56
C ALA A 137 4.52 12.28 2.62
N TRP A 138 4.09 11.51 1.61
CA TRP A 138 4.41 10.09 1.52
C TRP A 138 5.89 9.81 1.19
N VAL A 139 6.48 10.56 0.27
CA VAL A 139 7.91 10.40 -0.08
C VAL A 139 8.78 10.72 1.13
N LEU A 140 8.62 11.90 1.72
CA LEU A 140 9.43 12.40 2.82
C LEU A 140 9.14 11.64 4.12
N GLY A 141 7.86 11.45 4.46
CA GLY A 141 7.46 10.71 5.66
C GLY A 141 7.90 9.24 5.61
N GLY A 142 7.69 8.57 4.47
CA GLY A 142 8.16 7.20 4.30
C GLY A 142 9.68 7.06 4.37
N PHE A 143 10.43 8.05 3.87
CA PHE A 143 11.88 8.06 4.04
C PHE A 143 12.30 8.34 5.49
N ALA A 144 11.63 9.27 6.17
CA ALA A 144 11.90 9.62 7.56
C ALA A 144 11.63 8.47 8.54
N LEU A 145 10.65 7.60 8.24
CA LEU A 145 10.43 6.34 8.97
C LEU A 145 11.65 5.40 8.89
N GLY A 146 12.44 5.49 7.82
CA GLY A 146 13.57 4.60 7.59
C GLY A 146 13.14 3.17 7.23
N PRO A 147 14.01 2.18 7.48
CA PRO A 147 13.77 0.77 7.13
C PRO A 147 12.52 0.16 7.76
N ILE A 148 12.00 0.74 8.85
CA ILE A 148 10.78 0.24 9.51
C ILE A 148 9.57 0.25 8.56
N LEU A 149 9.58 1.09 7.53
CA LEU A 149 8.58 1.11 6.45
C LEU A 149 8.44 -0.27 5.79
N PHE A 150 9.54 -1.03 5.68
CA PHE A 150 9.55 -2.37 5.08
C PHE A 150 9.56 -3.50 6.11
N MET A 151 9.83 -3.20 7.39
CA MET A 151 9.93 -4.22 8.45
C MET A 151 8.61 -4.42 9.21
N ARG A 152 7.62 -3.56 8.94
CA ARG A 152 6.26 -3.73 9.42
C ARG A 152 5.31 -3.88 8.25
N TYR A 153 4.31 -4.74 8.40
CA TYR A 153 3.30 -4.94 7.37
C TYR A 153 2.30 -3.77 7.29
N ASP A 154 2.46 -2.73 8.13
CA ASP A 154 1.65 -1.51 8.15
C ASP A 154 1.55 -0.83 6.79
N VAL A 155 2.60 -0.87 5.96
CA VAL A 155 2.57 -0.27 4.61
C VAL A 155 1.56 -0.98 3.68
N ILE A 156 1.33 -2.28 3.88
CA ILE A 156 0.36 -3.06 3.12
C ILE A 156 -1.06 -2.69 3.54
N VAL A 157 -1.30 -2.54 4.84
CA VAL A 157 -2.57 -2.02 5.38
C VAL A 157 -2.81 -0.59 4.91
N THR A 158 -1.76 0.23 4.85
CA THR A 158 -1.81 1.61 4.37
C THR A 158 -2.20 1.66 2.89
N ALA A 159 -1.77 0.70 2.06
CA ALA A 159 -2.20 0.61 0.67
C ALA A 159 -3.71 0.35 0.54
N LEU A 160 -4.26 -0.54 1.36
CA LEU A 160 -5.72 -0.77 1.44
C LEU A 160 -6.45 0.48 1.92
N ALA A 161 -5.96 1.12 2.98
CA ALA A 161 -6.52 2.33 3.55
C ALA A 161 -6.55 3.49 2.56
N VAL A 162 -5.41 3.81 1.94
CA VAL A 162 -5.31 4.87 0.92
C VAL A 162 -6.18 4.53 -0.27
N GLY A 163 -6.17 3.28 -0.73
CA GLY A 163 -7.07 2.80 -1.77
C GLY A 163 -8.54 3.05 -1.43
N GLY A 164 -8.96 2.68 -0.23
CA GLY A 164 -10.33 2.91 0.27
C GLY A 164 -10.69 4.40 0.41
N MET A 165 -9.73 5.29 0.64
CA MET A 165 -9.98 6.72 0.71
C MET A 165 -10.06 7.38 -0.67
N VAL A 166 -9.21 6.97 -1.62
CA VAL A 166 -9.09 7.66 -2.92
C VAL A 166 -9.81 6.97 -4.07
N ALA A 167 -10.22 5.70 -3.89
CA ALA A 167 -10.90 4.92 -4.92
C ALA A 167 -12.10 5.66 -5.49
N THR A 168 -12.22 5.57 -6.82
CA THR A 168 -13.34 6.11 -7.58
C THR A 168 -13.48 5.37 -8.90
N VAL A 169 -14.70 5.17 -9.34
CA VAL A 169 -15.04 4.63 -10.65
C VAL A 169 -15.69 5.75 -11.46
N LYS A 170 -15.15 6.01 -12.66
CA LYS A 170 -15.69 7.06 -13.54
C LYS A 170 -16.87 6.53 -14.35
N ALA A 171 -17.98 7.26 -14.32
CA ALA A 171 -19.11 7.04 -15.21
C ALA A 171 -18.79 7.51 -16.64
N THR A 172 -19.27 6.78 -17.64
CA THR A 172 -19.13 7.14 -19.06
C THR A 172 -20.40 7.79 -19.63
N THR A 173 -21.52 7.64 -18.94
CA THR A 173 -22.87 8.09 -19.32
C THR A 173 -23.68 8.44 -18.07
N ARG A 174 -24.77 9.21 -18.19
CA ARG A 174 -25.61 9.58 -17.03
C ARG A 174 -26.21 8.38 -16.29
N ARG A 175 -26.68 7.36 -17.01
CA ARG A 175 -27.21 6.10 -16.44
C ARG A 175 -26.12 5.24 -15.80
N SER A 176 -24.86 5.38 -16.23
CA SER A 176 -23.72 4.77 -15.54
C SER A 176 -23.23 5.60 -14.34
N GLY A 177 -23.72 6.83 -14.15
CA GLY A 177 -23.44 7.69 -13.00
C GLY A 177 -23.78 7.02 -11.68
N GLU A 178 -25.05 6.68 -11.48
CA GLU A 178 -25.52 6.03 -10.25
C GLU A 178 -24.83 4.68 -10.00
N ARG A 179 -24.56 3.92 -11.06
CA ARG A 179 -23.85 2.64 -10.95
C ARG A 179 -22.38 2.84 -10.55
N ALA A 180 -21.71 3.80 -11.15
CA ALA A 180 -20.31 4.12 -10.85
C ALA A 180 -20.16 4.68 -9.42
N ASP A 181 -21.13 5.48 -8.97
CA ASP A 181 -21.20 5.96 -7.58
C ASP A 181 -21.33 4.78 -6.61
N ARG A 182 -22.28 3.86 -6.85
CA ARG A 182 -22.44 2.64 -6.02
C ARG A 182 -21.16 1.81 -5.98
N ILE A 183 -20.58 1.48 -7.13
CA ILE A 183 -19.33 0.70 -7.20
C ILE A 183 -18.19 1.43 -6.49
N THR A 184 -18.14 2.76 -6.56
CA THR A 184 -17.15 3.55 -5.82
C THR A 184 -17.30 3.33 -4.32
N TRP A 185 -18.51 3.49 -3.78
CA TRP A 185 -18.76 3.28 -2.34
C TRP A 185 -18.52 1.84 -1.90
N ASP A 186 -18.95 0.85 -2.69
CA ASP A 186 -18.68 -0.56 -2.43
C ASP A 186 -17.18 -0.84 -2.37
N LEU A 187 -16.42 -0.35 -3.35
CA LEU A 187 -14.97 -0.52 -3.40
C LEU A 187 -14.28 0.14 -2.20
N ARG A 188 -14.72 1.34 -1.81
CA ARG A 188 -14.19 2.02 -0.62
C ARG A 188 -14.47 1.21 0.65
N GLY A 189 -15.72 0.78 0.83
CA GLY A 189 -16.14 -0.03 1.98
C GLY A 189 -15.41 -1.37 2.05
N VAL A 190 -15.27 -2.07 0.91
CA VAL A 190 -14.52 -3.33 0.83
C VAL A 190 -13.05 -3.13 1.17
N LEU A 191 -12.38 -2.12 0.61
CA LEU A 191 -10.96 -1.89 0.89
C LEU A 191 -10.71 -1.52 2.34
N LEU A 192 -11.55 -0.66 2.94
CA LEU A 192 -11.43 -0.30 4.35
C LEU A 192 -11.81 -1.47 5.27
N GLY A 193 -12.83 -2.25 4.91
CA GLY A 193 -13.25 -3.45 5.65
C GLY A 193 -12.20 -4.55 5.61
N VAL A 194 -11.65 -4.85 4.44
CA VAL A 194 -10.51 -5.77 4.28
C VAL A 194 -9.32 -5.25 5.08
N GLY A 195 -9.03 -3.95 5.00
CA GLY A 195 -8.01 -3.30 5.83
C GLY A 195 -8.23 -3.57 7.32
N ALA A 196 -9.45 -3.37 7.82
CA ALA A 196 -9.81 -3.57 9.23
C ALA A 196 -9.67 -5.02 9.70
N VAL A 197 -10.01 -6.01 8.85
CA VAL A 197 -9.84 -7.43 9.18
C VAL A 197 -8.42 -7.96 8.92
N VAL A 198 -7.52 -7.13 8.38
CA VAL A 198 -6.07 -7.36 8.37
C VAL A 198 -5.42 -6.70 9.59
N LYS A 199 -5.82 -5.47 9.92
CA LYS A 199 -5.37 -4.72 11.10
C LYS A 199 -6.44 -3.72 11.46
N VAL A 200 -6.80 -3.57 12.73
CA VAL A 200 -8.03 -2.86 13.11
C VAL A 200 -8.06 -1.37 12.71
N TRP A 201 -6.91 -0.69 12.69
CA TRP A 201 -6.87 0.78 12.62
C TRP A 201 -7.57 1.44 11.40
N PRO A 202 -7.65 0.87 10.17
CA PRO A 202 -8.37 1.49 9.06
C PRO A 202 -9.86 1.68 9.31
N VAL A 203 -10.46 1.00 10.30
CA VAL A 203 -11.87 1.21 10.67
C VAL A 203 -12.15 2.68 11.02
N VAL A 204 -11.18 3.39 11.60
CA VAL A 204 -11.34 4.80 11.98
C VAL A 204 -11.47 5.72 10.77
N LEU A 205 -11.00 5.29 9.60
CA LEU A 205 -11.09 6.07 8.36
C LEU A 205 -12.50 6.10 7.78
N LEU A 206 -13.38 5.20 8.19
CA LEU A 206 -14.80 5.25 7.82
C LEU A 206 -15.45 6.56 8.28
N ALA A 207 -15.01 7.11 9.42
CA ALA A 207 -15.48 8.41 9.91
C ALA A 207 -14.98 9.60 9.06
N GLY A 208 -13.89 9.42 8.32
CA GLY A 208 -13.31 10.44 7.44
C GLY A 208 -13.82 10.40 6.00
N LEU A 209 -14.64 9.40 5.64
CA LEU A 209 -15.30 9.39 4.35
C LEU A 209 -16.37 10.50 4.31
N PRO A 210 -16.51 11.22 3.19
CA PRO A 210 -17.65 12.13 3.04
C PRO A 210 -18.94 11.33 3.23
N GLY A 211 -19.99 11.97 3.75
CA GLY A 211 -21.28 11.31 3.95
C GLY A 211 -21.70 10.56 2.67
N GLY A 212 -21.86 9.25 2.78
CA GLY A 212 -22.51 8.46 1.75
C GLY A 212 -23.93 8.98 1.57
N ARG A 213 -24.45 8.93 0.34
CA ARG A 213 -25.86 9.21 0.09
C ARG A 213 -26.74 8.23 0.84
#